data_AF-A0A7K4NQE8-F1
#
_entry.id   AF-A0A7K4NQE8-F1
#
_cell.length_a   1.000
_cell.length_b   1.000
_cell.length_c   1.000
_cell.angle_alpha   90.00
_cell.angle_beta   90.00
_cell.angle_gamma   90.00
#
_symmetry.space_group_name_H-M   'P 1'
#
loop_
_entity.id
_entity.type
_entity.pdbx_description
1 polymer ?
#
loop_
_entity_poly.entity_id
_entity_poly.type
_entity_poly.pdbx_seq_one_letter_code
_entity_poly.pdbx_strand_id
1 'polypeptide(L)'
;MSSDSPIPWFDSFLGVAYRYYEIRMNVVPLFSDLKIARKFWMDTMHWWNDHSIKIRFVETGDTYWFIMGAESRNPKNNRAIFKVLPKSPHFDRFKKGHEGTAYLRLGTYAIKFKKDVKDDAKCNCGHIKEDHEEGKDDDSCLFEDCDCKKFETFQVNLLKKKKTVSDIKFLTETEIKDDVLAWNCFSVNKYTEKR
;
A
#
# COMPACT_ATOMS: atom_id res chain seq x y z
N MET A 1 10.71 20.48 -28.96
CA MET A 1 10.67 19.41 -27.95
C MET A 1 9.51 19.73 -27.03
N SER A 2 8.48 18.89 -27.03
CA SER A 2 7.27 19.13 -26.25
C SER A 2 7.63 19.19 -24.77
N SER A 3 7.33 20.33 -24.14
CA SER A 3 7.36 20.48 -22.69
C SER A 3 6.19 19.68 -22.11
N ASP A 4 6.34 18.36 -22.03
CA ASP A 4 5.42 17.54 -21.28
C ASP A 4 5.58 17.95 -19.81
N SER A 5 4.56 18.64 -19.27
CA SER A 5 4.50 18.97 -17.85
C SER A 5 4.76 17.68 -17.04
N PRO A 6 5.65 17.72 -16.03
CA PRO A 6 5.99 16.53 -15.26
C PRO A 6 4.72 15.92 -14.67
N ILE A 7 4.56 14.60 -14.86
CA ILE A 7 3.41 13.87 -14.32
C ILE A 7 3.38 14.12 -12.80
N PRO A 8 2.26 14.60 -12.24
CA PRO A 8 2.18 14.89 -10.81
C PRO A 8 2.30 13.61 -9.99
N TRP A 9 2.99 13.71 -8.84
CA TRP A 9 3.17 12.63 -7.90
C TRP A 9 2.10 12.66 -6.80
N PHE A 10 1.56 11.51 -6.45
CA PHE A 10 0.60 11.35 -5.36
C PHE A 10 1.15 10.40 -4.28
N ASP A 11 1.12 10.85 -3.03
CA ASP A 11 1.76 10.20 -1.88
C ASP A 11 0.85 10.09 -0.65
N SER A 12 -0.37 10.63 -0.73
CA SER A 12 -1.28 10.78 0.41
C SER A 12 -2.02 9.49 0.80
N PHE A 13 -1.72 8.36 0.17
CA PHE A 13 -2.19 7.04 0.63
C PHE A 13 -1.43 6.62 1.89
N LEU A 14 -1.98 5.73 2.72
CA LEU A 14 -1.44 5.39 4.04
C LEU A 14 -0.25 4.42 3.98
N GLY A 15 -0.29 3.45 3.07
CA GLY A 15 0.73 2.41 2.95
C GLY A 15 0.37 1.37 1.91
N VAL A 16 1.11 0.25 1.90
CA VAL A 16 0.86 -0.86 0.95
C VAL A 16 0.61 -2.15 1.73
N ALA A 17 -0.52 -2.79 1.47
CA ALA A 17 -0.81 -4.14 1.93
C ALA A 17 -0.45 -5.17 0.86
N TYR A 18 -0.09 -6.37 1.33
CA TYR A 18 0.24 -7.51 0.49
C TYR A 18 -0.69 -8.69 0.85
N ARG A 19 -1.32 -9.32 -0.16
CA ARG A 19 -2.21 -10.49 0.04
C ARG A 19 -1.71 -11.67 -0.77
N TYR A 20 -1.67 -12.86 -0.16
CA TYR A 20 -0.97 -14.02 -0.72
C TYR A 20 -1.89 -15.16 -1.19
N TYR A 21 -3.17 -15.19 -0.79
CA TYR A 21 -4.07 -16.34 -1.01
C TYR A 21 -4.84 -16.29 -2.34
N GLU A 22 -4.31 -15.61 -3.35
CA GLU A 22 -4.91 -15.59 -4.69
C GLU A 22 -3.90 -16.17 -5.69
N ILE A 23 -4.34 -16.50 -6.92
CA ILE A 23 -3.48 -17.02 -8.01
C ILE A 23 -2.22 -16.16 -8.21
N ARG A 24 -2.33 -14.85 -7.96
CA ARG A 24 -1.19 -13.92 -7.92
C ARG A 24 -1.25 -13.13 -6.64
N MET A 25 -0.08 -12.84 -6.07
CA MET A 25 0.01 -11.94 -4.92
C MET A 25 -0.61 -10.59 -5.25
N ASN A 26 -1.27 -9.97 -4.29
CA ASN A 26 -1.81 -8.63 -4.46
C ASN A 26 -0.88 -7.60 -3.83
N VAL A 27 -0.70 -6.48 -4.54
CA VAL A 27 -0.12 -5.25 -4.03
C VAL A 27 -1.23 -4.20 -3.94
N VAL A 28 -1.39 -3.60 -2.76
CA VAL A 28 -2.58 -2.80 -2.45
C VAL A 28 -2.21 -1.48 -1.78
N PRO A 29 -2.13 -0.36 -2.52
CA PRO A 29 -2.11 0.96 -1.91
C PRO A 29 -3.39 1.19 -1.08
N LEU A 30 -3.21 1.52 0.20
CA LEU A 30 -4.27 1.69 1.19
C LEU A 30 -4.58 3.17 1.37
N PHE A 31 -5.85 3.55 1.29
CA PHE A 31 -6.33 4.90 1.53
C PHE A 31 -7.03 5.01 2.88
N SER A 32 -7.21 6.24 3.37
CA SER A 32 -7.94 6.53 4.60
C SER A 32 -9.42 6.18 4.50
N ASP A 33 -10.04 6.37 3.34
CA ASP A 33 -11.44 6.03 3.13
C ASP A 33 -11.76 5.53 1.72
N LEU A 34 -12.93 4.90 1.62
CA LEU A 34 -13.38 4.19 0.42
C LEU A 34 -13.76 5.15 -0.71
N LYS A 35 -14.24 6.35 -0.41
CA LYS A 35 -14.58 7.36 -1.42
C LYS A 35 -13.31 7.88 -2.08
N ILE A 36 -12.25 8.16 -1.31
CA ILE A 36 -10.95 8.56 -1.87
C ILE A 36 -10.37 7.45 -2.73
N ALA A 37 -10.33 6.20 -2.25
CA ALA A 37 -9.83 5.07 -3.03
C ALA A 37 -10.60 4.90 -4.35
N ARG A 38 -11.94 4.97 -4.32
CA ARG A 38 -12.78 4.85 -5.52
C ARG A 38 -12.58 6.01 -6.49
N LYS A 39 -12.49 7.24 -5.97
CA LYS A 39 -12.22 8.42 -6.80
C LYS A 39 -10.86 8.31 -7.48
N PHE A 40 -9.82 7.96 -6.73
CA PHE A 40 -8.48 7.75 -7.28
C PHE A 40 -8.47 6.66 -8.36
N TRP A 41 -9.20 5.57 -8.14
CA TRP A 41 -9.38 4.53 -9.16
C TRP A 41 -9.97 5.10 -10.45
N MET A 42 -11.12 5.78 -10.36
CA MET A 42 -11.86 6.27 -11.53
C MET A 42 -11.13 7.38 -12.28
N ASP A 43 -10.45 8.27 -11.55
CA ASP A 43 -9.80 9.44 -12.14
C ASP A 43 -8.44 9.10 -12.76
N THR A 44 -7.72 8.10 -12.22
CA THR A 44 -6.33 7.78 -12.62
C THR A 44 -6.18 6.33 -13.06
N MET A 45 -6.25 5.36 -12.14
CA MET A 45 -5.82 3.98 -12.41
C MET A 45 -6.72 3.21 -13.39
N HIS A 46 -7.99 3.57 -13.49
CA HIS A 46 -8.91 2.98 -14.45
C HIS A 46 -8.42 3.17 -15.89
N TRP A 47 -7.81 4.33 -16.17
CA TRP A 47 -7.33 4.74 -17.48
C TRP A 47 -5.95 4.18 -17.85
N TRP A 48 -5.27 3.54 -16.92
CA TRP A 48 -3.97 2.93 -17.17
C TRP A 48 -4.09 1.65 -17.99
N ASN A 49 -3.17 1.47 -18.93
CA ASN A 49 -3.01 0.21 -19.64
C ASN A 49 -2.25 -0.79 -18.75
N ASP A 50 -2.80 -1.97 -18.50
CA ASP A 50 -2.19 -2.98 -17.62
C ASP A 50 -0.71 -3.26 -17.98
N HIS A 51 -0.40 -3.38 -19.28
CA HIS A 51 0.95 -3.64 -19.77
C HIS A 51 1.95 -2.50 -19.58
N SER A 52 1.48 -1.26 -19.37
CA SER A 52 2.35 -0.10 -19.13
C SER A 52 2.53 0.22 -17.65
N ILE A 53 1.80 -0.47 -16.75
CA ILE A 53 1.94 -0.26 -15.31
C ILE A 53 3.29 -0.80 -14.87
N LYS A 54 4.07 0.07 -14.24
CA LYS A 54 5.37 -0.23 -13.66
C LYS A 54 5.32 -0.02 -12.16
N ILE A 55 5.83 -0.98 -11.40
CA ILE A 55 6.01 -0.87 -9.95
C ILE A 55 7.50 -1.01 -9.65
N ARG A 56 8.03 -0.09 -8.86
CA ARG A 56 9.41 -0.12 -8.35
C ARG A 56 9.40 -0.08 -6.84
N PHE A 57 10.23 -0.92 -6.25
CA PHE A 57 10.56 -0.91 -4.84
C PHE A 57 12.03 -0.53 -4.74
N VAL A 58 12.33 0.70 -4.32
CA VAL A 58 13.72 1.15 -4.16
C VAL A 58 14.11 1.05 -2.69
N GLU A 59 14.99 0.12 -2.35
CA GLU A 59 15.40 -0.13 -0.96
C GLU A 59 16.46 0.87 -0.50
N THR A 60 16.20 1.49 0.66
CA THR A 60 17.01 2.57 1.24
C THR A 60 17.18 2.33 2.75
N GLY A 61 18.21 1.57 3.13
CA GLY A 61 18.43 1.14 4.52
C GLY A 61 17.26 0.29 5.03
N ASP A 62 16.64 0.72 6.14
CA ASP A 62 15.50 0.06 6.79
C ASP A 62 14.14 0.40 6.15
N THR A 63 14.15 1.25 5.13
CA THR A 63 12.95 1.69 4.40
C THR A 63 13.05 1.32 2.93
N TYR A 64 11.95 1.50 2.21
CA TYR A 64 11.91 1.43 0.76
C TYR A 64 10.93 2.46 0.20
N TRP A 65 11.18 2.89 -1.02
CA TRP A 65 10.25 3.68 -1.81
C TRP A 65 9.38 2.74 -2.62
N PHE A 66 8.09 2.77 -2.37
CA PHE A 66 7.10 2.25 -3.31
C PHE A 66 6.86 3.31 -4.37
N ILE A 67 7.05 2.98 -5.64
CA ILE A 67 6.86 3.91 -6.77
C ILE A 67 6.03 3.19 -7.84
N MET A 68 5.03 3.85 -8.37
CA MET A 68 4.18 3.29 -9.41
C MET A 68 3.73 4.35 -10.41
N GLY A 69 3.76 3.98 -11.68
CA GLY A 69 3.31 4.84 -12.77
C GLY A 69 2.92 4.00 -13.98
N ALA A 70 2.17 4.61 -14.90
CA ALA A 70 1.75 3.96 -16.13
C ALA A 70 1.44 4.98 -17.22
N GLU A 71 1.37 4.49 -18.45
CA GLU A 71 0.75 5.23 -19.55
C GLU A 71 -0.78 5.21 -19.39
N SER A 72 -1.40 6.38 -19.55
CA SER A 72 -2.83 6.59 -19.38
C SER A 72 -3.51 6.90 -20.69
N ARG A 73 -4.69 6.31 -20.92
CA ARG A 73 -5.62 6.69 -22.00
C ARG A 73 -6.30 8.04 -21.74
N ASN A 74 -6.18 8.59 -20.54
CA ASN A 74 -6.63 9.92 -20.16
C ASN A 74 -5.44 10.72 -19.58
N PRO A 75 -4.65 11.40 -20.42
CA PRO A 75 -3.46 12.11 -19.97
C PRO A 75 -3.74 13.24 -18.99
N LYS A 76 -4.90 13.90 -19.08
CA LYS A 76 -5.26 15.08 -18.27
C LYS A 76 -5.22 14.82 -16.76
N ASN A 77 -5.62 13.62 -16.34
CA ASN A 77 -5.67 13.20 -14.94
C ASN A 77 -4.63 12.11 -14.61
N ASN A 78 -3.64 11.91 -15.48
CA ASN A 78 -2.59 10.94 -15.20
C ASN A 78 -1.72 11.44 -14.05
N ARG A 79 -1.37 10.53 -13.14
CA ARG A 79 -0.54 10.82 -11.96
C ARG A 79 0.34 9.61 -11.70
N ALA A 80 1.58 9.79 -11.30
CA ALA A 80 2.35 8.71 -10.72
C ALA A 80 2.15 8.72 -9.20
N ILE A 81 2.43 7.61 -8.51
CA ILE A 81 2.33 7.55 -7.05
C ILE A 81 3.62 7.07 -6.44
N PHE A 82 3.93 7.57 -5.24
CA PHE A 82 5.05 7.06 -4.46
C PHE A 82 4.77 7.13 -2.96
N LYS A 83 5.48 6.33 -2.17
CA LYS A 83 5.55 6.49 -0.71
C LYS A 83 6.78 5.82 -0.13
N VAL A 84 7.36 6.44 0.89
CA VAL A 84 8.43 5.84 1.69
C VAL A 84 7.81 5.01 2.80
N LEU A 85 8.22 3.75 2.91
CA LEU A 85 7.64 2.78 3.84
C LEU A 85 8.74 2.00 4.58
N PRO A 86 8.54 1.64 5.85
CA PRO A 86 9.46 0.74 6.54
C PRO A 86 9.40 -0.66 5.92
N LYS A 87 10.54 -1.34 5.88
CA LYS A 87 10.57 -2.77 5.54
C LYS A 87 9.81 -3.55 6.60
N SER A 88 9.19 -4.65 6.17
CA SER A 88 8.42 -5.53 7.04
C SER A 88 8.49 -6.96 6.53
N PRO A 89 8.20 -7.97 7.37
CA PRO A 89 8.10 -9.35 6.93
C PRO A 89 7.10 -9.55 5.77
N HIS A 90 6.08 -8.69 5.67
CA HIS A 90 5.11 -8.72 4.56
C HIS A 90 5.71 -8.24 3.23
N PHE A 91 6.52 -7.18 3.27
CA PHE A 91 7.29 -6.73 2.11
C PHE A 91 8.26 -7.82 1.64
N ASP A 92 9.03 -8.42 2.56
CA ASP A 92 9.99 -9.46 2.21
C ASP A 92 9.33 -10.69 1.61
N ARG A 93 8.16 -11.07 2.14
CA ARG A 93 7.35 -12.17 1.60
C ARG A 93 6.88 -11.86 0.18
N PHE A 94 6.39 -10.64 -0.06
CA PHE A 94 5.97 -10.23 -1.40
C PHE A 94 7.17 -10.22 -2.39
N LYS A 95 8.31 -9.66 -1.97
CA LYS A 95 9.55 -9.65 -2.77
C LYS A 95 9.99 -11.04 -3.21
N LYS A 96 9.88 -12.04 -2.33
CA LYS A 96 10.26 -13.42 -2.65
C LYS A 96 9.22 -14.17 -3.49
N GLY A 97 7.94 -13.85 -3.33
CA GLY A 97 6.84 -14.68 -3.84
C GLY A 97 6.01 -14.10 -4.99
N HIS A 98 6.33 -12.90 -5.50
CA HIS A 98 5.53 -12.30 -6.57
C HIS A 98 5.70 -12.98 -7.95
N GLU A 99 6.71 -13.83 -8.16
CA GLU A 99 6.89 -14.60 -9.42
C GLU A 99 6.77 -13.75 -10.70
N GLY A 100 7.31 -12.53 -10.66
CA GLY A 100 7.26 -11.57 -11.76
C GLY A 100 5.91 -10.88 -11.99
N THR A 101 4.84 -11.22 -11.27
CA THR A 101 3.51 -10.64 -11.53
C THR A 101 2.64 -10.44 -10.29
N ALA A 102 1.77 -9.44 -10.29
CA ALA A 102 0.88 -9.17 -9.17
C ALA A 102 -0.47 -8.63 -9.62
N TYR A 103 -1.49 -8.84 -8.77
CA TYR A 103 -2.72 -8.06 -8.86
C TYR A 103 -2.54 -6.72 -8.13
N LEU A 104 -2.76 -5.64 -8.85
CA LEU A 104 -2.83 -4.31 -8.28
C LEU A 104 -4.29 -3.97 -7.96
N ARG A 105 -4.56 -3.71 -6.68
CA ARG A 105 -5.87 -3.25 -6.18
C ARG A 105 -5.67 -2.00 -5.35
N LEU A 106 -6.74 -1.26 -5.11
CA LEU A 106 -6.75 -0.26 -4.03
C LEU A 106 -7.54 -0.81 -2.85
N GLY A 107 -7.22 -0.32 -1.67
CA GLY A 107 -7.95 -0.67 -0.47
C GLY A 107 -8.04 0.48 0.51
N THR A 108 -8.67 0.20 1.64
CA THR A 108 -8.71 1.10 2.79
C THR A 108 -8.17 0.38 4.01
N TYR A 109 -7.54 1.12 4.90
CA TYR A 109 -7.10 0.63 6.20
C TYR A 109 -7.82 1.41 7.29
N ALA A 110 -8.39 0.69 8.26
CA ALA A 110 -9.01 1.30 9.43
C ALA A 110 -8.64 0.49 10.67
N ILE A 111 -8.22 1.20 11.72
CA ILE A 111 -8.13 0.64 13.07
C ILE A 111 -9.55 0.48 13.60
N LYS A 112 -9.78 -0.61 14.33
CA LYS A 112 -11.06 -1.00 14.89
C LYS A 112 -10.89 -1.31 16.37
N PHE A 113 -11.82 -0.83 17.17
CA PHE A 113 -11.85 -1.07 18.61
C PHE A 113 -12.99 -2.02 18.96
N LYS A 114 -13.08 -2.42 20.24
CA LYS A 114 -14.05 -3.42 20.73
C LYS A 114 -15.48 -3.16 20.25
N LYS A 115 -15.90 -1.89 20.29
CA LYS A 115 -17.24 -1.43 19.88
C LYS A 115 -17.52 -1.51 18.37
N ASP A 116 -16.48 -1.58 17.54
CA ASP A 116 -16.61 -1.51 16.08
C ASP A 116 -16.67 -2.89 15.42
N VAL A 117 -16.55 -3.96 16.21
CA VAL A 117 -16.41 -5.34 15.73
C VAL A 117 -17.35 -6.31 16.43
N LYS A 118 -17.58 -7.44 15.76
CA LYS A 118 -18.31 -8.59 16.29
C LYS A 118 -17.44 -9.37 17.28
N ASP A 119 -18.08 -10.24 18.04
CA ASP A 119 -17.48 -10.94 19.18
C ASP A 119 -16.40 -11.96 18.76
N ASP A 120 -16.47 -12.46 17.52
CA ASP A 120 -15.47 -13.35 16.91
C ASP A 120 -14.24 -12.63 16.36
N ALA A 121 -14.18 -11.30 16.43
CA ALA A 121 -13.06 -10.52 15.92
C ALA A 121 -11.81 -10.71 16.79
N LYS A 122 -10.67 -10.97 16.15
CA LYS A 122 -9.39 -11.11 16.83
C LYS A 122 -8.72 -9.76 17.06
N CYS A 123 -8.34 -9.53 18.30
CA CYS A 123 -7.43 -8.46 18.70
C CYS A 123 -6.03 -8.71 18.10
N ASN A 124 -5.20 -7.66 18.08
CA ASN A 124 -3.79 -7.75 17.72
C ASN A 124 -3.00 -8.71 18.63
N CYS A 125 -3.49 -8.98 19.85
CA CYS A 125 -2.91 -10.02 20.73
C CYS A 125 -3.24 -11.46 20.30
N GLY A 126 -4.13 -11.65 19.32
CA GLY A 126 -4.51 -12.95 18.78
C GLY A 126 -5.79 -13.55 19.39
N HIS A 127 -6.21 -13.07 20.57
CA HIS A 127 -7.42 -13.50 21.26
C HIS A 127 -8.68 -12.79 20.72
N ILE A 128 -9.84 -13.41 20.87
CA ILE A 128 -11.10 -12.86 20.34
C ILE A 128 -11.63 -11.75 21.26
N LYS A 129 -12.62 -10.99 20.78
CA LYS A 129 -13.21 -9.88 21.54
C LYS A 129 -13.83 -10.32 22.86
N GLU A 130 -14.38 -11.53 22.92
CA GLU A 130 -14.94 -12.11 24.16
C GLU A 130 -13.87 -12.36 25.23
N ASP A 131 -12.61 -12.56 24.84
CA ASP A 131 -11.49 -12.76 25.75
C ASP A 131 -10.93 -11.43 26.31
N HIS A 132 -11.71 -10.35 26.26
CA HIS A 132 -11.32 -9.04 26.75
C HIS A 132 -12.39 -8.48 27.71
N GLU A 133 -11.94 -7.82 28.77
CA GLU A 133 -12.75 -7.27 29.88
C GLU A 133 -14.00 -6.53 29.42
N GLU A 134 -15.14 -6.81 30.05
CA GLU A 134 -16.39 -6.11 29.79
C GLU A 134 -16.47 -4.80 30.60
N GLY A 135 -15.91 -3.71 30.05
CA GLY A 135 -15.93 -2.40 30.68
C GLY A 135 -16.03 -1.25 29.69
N LYS A 136 -16.43 -0.06 30.15
CA LYS A 136 -16.37 1.16 29.33
C LYS A 136 -14.94 1.69 29.16
N ASP A 137 -14.07 1.38 30.13
CA ASP A 137 -12.75 1.97 30.28
C ASP A 137 -11.63 0.92 30.39
N ASP A 138 -11.97 -0.37 30.35
CA ASP A 138 -11.03 -1.48 30.37
C ASP A 138 -11.41 -2.49 29.29
N ASP A 139 -10.49 -2.68 28.34
CA ASP A 139 -10.55 -3.67 27.27
C ASP A 139 -9.31 -4.57 27.34
N SER A 140 -8.80 -4.84 28.54
CA SER A 140 -7.66 -5.74 28.74
C SER A 140 -8.00 -7.18 28.42
N CYS A 141 -7.02 -7.95 27.96
CA CYS A 141 -7.20 -9.35 27.63
C CYS A 141 -7.19 -10.18 28.92
N LEU A 142 -8.12 -11.13 29.01
CA LEU A 142 -8.33 -11.99 30.18
C LEU A 142 -7.34 -13.15 30.29
N PHE A 143 -6.44 -13.33 29.31
CA PHE A 143 -5.40 -14.35 29.35
C PHE A 143 -4.24 -13.91 30.24
N GLU A 144 -3.90 -14.72 31.24
CA GLU A 144 -2.87 -14.40 32.26
C GLU A 144 -1.50 -14.04 31.65
N ASP A 145 -1.11 -14.69 30.55
CA ASP A 145 0.17 -14.45 29.85
C ASP A 145 0.09 -13.32 28.80
N CYS A 146 -0.99 -12.54 28.77
CA CYS A 146 -1.24 -11.52 27.76
C CYS A 146 -1.25 -10.09 28.34
N ASP A 147 -0.22 -9.29 28.02
CA ASP A 147 -0.11 -7.88 28.43
C ASP A 147 -1.03 -6.91 27.66
N CYS A 148 -2.02 -7.43 26.94
CA CYS A 148 -2.90 -6.61 26.11
C CYS A 148 -3.86 -5.82 26.99
N LYS A 149 -3.73 -4.49 27.02
CA LYS A 149 -4.57 -3.60 27.83
C LYS A 149 -5.74 -2.97 27.07
N LYS A 150 -5.79 -3.18 25.75
CA LYS A 150 -6.84 -2.63 24.89
C LYS A 150 -7.14 -3.58 23.75
N PHE A 151 -8.43 -3.78 23.48
CA PHE A 151 -8.84 -4.42 22.26
C PHE A 151 -8.60 -3.47 21.09
N GLU A 152 -7.64 -3.83 20.25
CA GLU A 152 -7.38 -3.13 18.99
C GLU A 152 -7.16 -4.17 17.90
N THR A 153 -7.81 -3.96 16.76
CA THR A 153 -7.60 -4.74 15.56
C THR A 153 -7.62 -3.81 14.35
N PHE A 154 -7.43 -4.37 13.16
CA PHE A 154 -7.48 -3.60 11.94
C PHE A 154 -8.32 -4.31 10.87
N GLN A 155 -8.90 -3.51 9.99
CA GLN A 155 -9.64 -3.99 8.85
C GLN A 155 -9.04 -3.41 7.57
N VAL A 156 -8.73 -4.31 6.64
CA VAL A 156 -8.37 -3.95 5.26
C VAL A 156 -9.52 -4.31 4.34
N ASN A 157 -10.11 -3.30 3.69
CA ASN A 157 -11.14 -3.51 2.68
C ASN A 157 -10.55 -3.28 1.29
N LEU A 158 -10.69 -4.26 0.40
CA LEU A 158 -10.17 -4.18 -0.97
C LEU A 158 -11.27 -3.78 -1.94
N LEU A 159 -10.95 -2.91 -2.91
CA LEU A 159 -11.82 -2.72 -4.06
C LEU A 159 -11.87 -4.02 -4.87
N LYS A 160 -13.05 -4.33 -5.42
CA LYS A 160 -13.24 -5.48 -6.32
C LYS A 160 -12.49 -5.32 -7.65
N LYS A 161 -12.24 -4.07 -8.06
CA LYS A 161 -11.53 -3.75 -9.30
C LYS A 161 -10.03 -4.01 -9.12
N LYS A 162 -9.41 -4.59 -10.14
CA LYS A 162 -7.99 -4.94 -10.14
C LYS A 162 -7.37 -4.72 -11.52
N LYS A 163 -6.06 -4.54 -11.52
CA LYS A 163 -5.17 -4.53 -12.69
C LYS A 163 -4.17 -5.67 -12.55
N THR A 164 -3.64 -6.17 -13.65
CA THR A 164 -2.52 -7.12 -13.62
C THR A 164 -1.25 -6.40 -13.98
N VAL A 165 -0.22 -6.55 -13.13
CA VAL A 165 1.08 -5.91 -13.32
C VAL A 165 2.13 -7.00 -13.52
N SER A 166 3.02 -6.81 -14.49
CA SER A 166 4.13 -7.71 -14.79
C SER A 166 5.50 -7.01 -14.80
N ASP A 167 5.53 -5.68 -14.88
CA ASP A 167 6.77 -4.92 -14.74
C ASP A 167 6.96 -4.49 -13.27
N ILE A 168 7.51 -5.40 -12.47
CA ILE A 168 7.80 -5.20 -11.04
C ILE A 168 9.30 -5.36 -10.84
N LYS A 169 9.97 -4.36 -10.24
CA LYS A 169 11.40 -4.43 -9.93
C LYS A 169 11.69 -4.00 -8.50
N PHE A 170 12.68 -4.65 -7.91
CA PHE A 170 13.29 -4.26 -6.64
C PHE A 170 14.68 -3.72 -6.97
N LEU A 171 14.93 -2.49 -6.58
CA LEU A 171 16.13 -1.72 -6.93
C LEU A 171 16.82 -1.26 -5.65
N THR A 172 18.12 -1.05 -5.74
CA THR A 172 18.93 -0.32 -4.77
C THR A 172 19.05 1.15 -5.18
N GLU A 173 19.53 2.02 -4.28
CA GLU A 173 19.75 3.44 -4.61
C GLU A 173 20.71 3.66 -5.78
N THR A 174 21.66 2.74 -6.02
CA THR A 174 22.62 2.86 -7.11
C THR A 174 22.00 2.57 -8.48
N GLU A 175 20.98 1.70 -8.52
CA GLU A 175 20.33 1.25 -9.76
C GLU A 175 19.24 2.21 -10.25
N ILE A 176 18.87 3.23 -9.46
CA ILE A 176 17.78 4.16 -9.82
C ILE A 176 18.06 4.93 -11.11
N LYS A 177 19.34 5.22 -11.42
CA LYS A 177 19.73 6.03 -12.59
C LYS A 177 19.38 5.34 -13.91
N ASP A 178 19.31 4.01 -13.88
CA ASP A 178 19.01 3.18 -15.04
C ASP A 178 17.49 2.90 -15.18
N ASP A 179 16.68 3.31 -14.21
CA ASP A 179 15.22 3.19 -14.27
C ASP A 179 14.54 4.58 -14.29
N VAL A 180 14.02 4.94 -15.46
CA VAL A 180 13.42 6.27 -15.72
C VAL A 180 12.32 6.63 -14.71
N LEU A 181 11.49 5.67 -14.29
CA LEU A 181 10.41 5.94 -13.33
C LEU A 181 10.97 6.24 -11.94
N ALA A 182 11.89 5.40 -11.46
CA ALA A 182 12.53 5.58 -10.16
C ALA A 182 13.37 6.86 -10.11
N TRP A 183 14.17 7.13 -11.15
CA TRP A 183 14.98 8.34 -11.27
C TRP A 183 14.13 9.62 -11.22
N ASN A 184 13.05 9.67 -11.99
CA ASN A 184 12.15 10.83 -12.01
C ASN A 184 11.51 11.06 -10.64
N CYS A 185 11.11 9.99 -9.95
CA CYS A 185 10.56 10.10 -8.59
C CYS A 185 11.57 10.69 -7.61
N PHE A 186 12.80 10.18 -7.59
CA PHE A 186 13.84 10.62 -6.66
C PHE A 186 14.30 12.05 -6.96
N SER A 187 14.44 12.38 -8.24
CA SER A 187 14.83 13.73 -8.67
C SER A 187 13.85 14.78 -8.13
N VAL A 188 12.54 14.54 -8.29
CA VAL A 188 11.49 15.48 -7.86
C VAL A 188 11.31 15.45 -6.33
N ASN A 189 11.20 14.28 -5.71
CA ASN A 189 10.70 14.16 -4.34
C ASN A 189 11.79 13.88 -3.27
N LYS A 190 13.00 13.47 -3.66
CA LYS A 190 14.11 13.22 -2.71
C LYS A 190 15.18 14.29 -2.77
N TYR A 191 15.51 14.76 -3.98
CA TYR A 191 16.66 15.65 -4.20
C TYR A 191 16.27 17.12 -4.34
N THR A 192 15.09 17.43 -4.89
CA THR A 192 14.64 18.82 -5.03
C THR A 192 14.18 19.43 -3.70
N GLU A 193 13.67 18.63 -2.76
CA GLU A 193 13.33 19.09 -1.39
C GLU A 193 14.55 19.51 -0.56
N LYS A 194 15.78 19.23 -1.02
CA LYS A 194 17.03 19.63 -0.35
C LYS A 194 17.67 20.91 -0.92
N ARG A 195 16.95 21.66 -1.76
CA ARG A 195 17.40 22.95 -2.31
C ARG A 195 16.60 24.12 -1.74
#